data_AF-H9A9X0-F1
#
_entry.id   AF-H9A9X0-F1
#
_cell.length_a   1.000
_cell.length_b   1.000
_cell.length_c   1.000
_cell.angle_alpha   90.00
_cell.angle_beta   90.00
_cell.angle_gamma   90.00
#
_symmetry.space_group_name_H-M   'P 1'
#
loop_
_entity.id
_entity.type
_entity.pdbx_description
1 polymer ?
#
loop_
_entity_poly.entity_id
_entity_poly.type
_entity_poly.pdbx_seq_one_letter_code
_entity_poly.pdbx_strand_id
1 'polypeptide(L)'
;MKNARLFLIAIGVFYIINLIGTLPFSTLGLFGRMYPGVELHVGAPIFTLLQDAWAVVGLQLGAIGAVALWGARDPGRYRAVIPVVIATEVVDGLWDFYSIVWSHEALWFGLVTLVIHVLWIGWGLHAWRALASKSLRTL
;
A
#
# COMPACT_ATOMS: atom_id res chain seq x y z
N MET A 1 -16.27 -15.63 5.97
CA MET A 1 -16.27 -14.56 4.94
C MET A 1 -16.21 -13.16 5.54
N LYS A 2 -16.81 -12.90 6.72
CA LYS A 2 -16.75 -11.59 7.39
C LYS A 2 -15.32 -11.01 7.48
N ASN A 3 -14.34 -11.81 7.92
CA ASN A 3 -12.95 -11.32 8.02
C ASN A 3 -12.37 -10.88 6.67
N ALA A 4 -12.46 -11.72 5.63
CA ALA A 4 -11.98 -11.35 4.29
C ALA A 4 -12.73 -10.15 3.70
N ARG A 5 -14.04 -10.03 3.93
CA ARG A 5 -14.81 -8.85 3.55
C ARG A 5 -14.28 -7.59 4.23
N LEU A 6 -14.06 -7.65 5.55
CA LEU A 6 -13.53 -6.51 6.31
C LEU A 6 -12.13 -6.13 5.85
N PHE A 7 -11.25 -7.11 5.61
CA PHE A 7 -9.93 -6.88 5.07
C PHE A 7 -9.98 -6.16 3.72
N LEU A 8 -10.78 -6.67 2.77
CA LEU A 8 -10.94 -6.07 1.44
C LEU A 8 -11.48 -4.63 1.48
N ILE A 9 -12.41 -4.34 2.41
CA ILE A 9 -12.91 -2.97 2.61
C ILE A 9 -11.80 -2.09 3.18
N ALA A 10 -11.13 -2.55 4.24
CA ALA A 10 -10.13 -1.76 4.96
C ALA A 10 -8.93 -1.43 4.07
N ILE A 11 -8.36 -2.43 3.38
CA ILE A 11 -7.26 -2.20 2.43
C ILE A 11 -7.71 -1.36 1.24
N GLY A 12 -8.95 -1.58 0.77
CA GLY A 12 -9.52 -0.81 -0.32
C GLY A 12 -9.59 0.68 -0.01
N VAL A 13 -10.10 1.03 1.17
CA VAL A 13 -10.13 2.42 1.64
C VAL A 13 -8.70 2.95 1.83
N PHE A 14 -7.83 2.18 2.47
CA PHE A 14 -6.44 2.56 2.72
C PHE A 14 -5.70 2.90 1.41
N TYR A 15 -5.83 2.07 0.38
CA TYR A 15 -5.19 2.31 -0.92
C TYR A 15 -5.75 3.50 -1.69
N ILE A 16 -7.06 3.77 -1.59
CA ILE A 16 -7.65 4.97 -2.17
C ILE A 16 -7.14 6.24 -1.46
N ILE A 17 -6.95 6.18 -0.14
CA ILE A 17 -6.33 7.29 0.61
C ILE A 17 -4.87 7.47 0.18
N ASN A 18 -4.11 6.39 0.01
CA ASN A 18 -2.72 6.46 -0.46
C ASN A 18 -2.62 7.05 -1.87
N LEU A 19 -3.53 6.69 -2.79
CA LEU A 19 -3.63 7.35 -4.10
C LEU A 19 -3.72 8.87 -3.93
N ILE A 20 -4.62 9.37 -3.07
CA ILE A 20 -4.75 10.81 -2.83
C ILE A 20 -3.45 11.41 -2.26
N GLY A 21 -2.79 10.69 -1.35
CA GLY A 21 -1.50 11.08 -0.77
C GLY A 21 -0.36 11.14 -1.78
N THR A 22 -0.43 10.33 -2.82
CA THR A 22 0.59 10.24 -3.89
C THR A 22 0.39 11.21 -5.05
N LEU A 23 -0.71 11.96 -5.08
CA LEU A 23 -0.94 12.95 -6.14
C LEU A 23 0.04 14.13 -6.02
N PRO A 24 0.46 14.75 -7.14
CA PRO A 24 1.53 15.77 -7.16
C PRO A 24 1.29 16.97 -6.23
N PHE A 25 0.03 17.32 -5.97
CA PHE A 25 -0.35 18.41 -5.07
C PHE A 25 -0.30 18.04 -3.59
N SER A 26 -0.34 16.74 -3.25
CA SER A 26 -0.29 16.23 -1.88
C SER A 26 1.13 15.81 -1.46
N THR A 27 1.93 15.31 -2.40
CA THR A 27 3.24 14.69 -2.13
C THR A 27 4.30 15.69 -1.69
N LEU A 28 4.22 16.94 -2.13
CA LEU A 28 5.25 17.95 -1.87
C LEU A 28 5.42 18.24 -0.36
N GLY A 29 4.29 18.37 0.36
CA GLY A 29 4.29 18.51 1.82
C GLY A 29 4.55 17.21 2.59
N LEU A 30 4.46 16.06 1.92
CA LEU A 30 4.79 14.76 2.49
C LEU A 30 6.30 14.51 2.40
N PHE A 31 6.91 14.78 1.25
CA PHE A 31 8.36 14.62 1.04
C PHE A 31 9.19 15.49 1.99
N GLY A 32 8.75 16.72 2.27
CA GLY A 32 9.43 17.56 3.27
C GLY A 32 9.43 16.97 4.69
N ARG A 33 8.44 16.14 5.03
CA ARG A 33 8.39 15.41 6.31
C ARG A 33 9.17 14.10 6.27
N MET A 34 9.14 13.40 5.14
CA MET A 34 9.86 12.14 4.92
C MET A 34 11.38 12.38 4.84
N TYR A 35 11.82 13.46 4.22
CA TYR A 35 13.23 13.75 3.96
C TYR A 35 13.62 15.11 4.55
N PRO A 36 13.64 15.24 5.89
CA PRO A 36 13.93 16.51 6.55
C PRO A 36 15.38 16.95 6.26
N GLY A 37 15.55 18.19 5.81
CA GLY A 37 16.87 18.76 5.50
C GLY A 37 17.46 18.34 4.15
N VAL A 38 16.74 17.57 3.34
CA VAL A 38 17.11 17.27 1.95
C VAL A 38 16.56 18.37 1.04
N GLU A 39 17.42 18.95 0.20
CA GLU A 39 16.98 19.88 -0.83
C GLU A 39 16.29 19.10 -1.96
N LEU A 40 14.97 19.19 -2.04
CA LEU A 40 14.16 18.43 -3.00
C LEU A 40 14.29 18.93 -4.44
N HIS A 41 14.99 20.04 -4.70
CA HIS A 41 15.13 20.67 -6.01
C HIS A 41 13.81 20.75 -6.79
N VAL A 42 12.77 21.26 -6.13
CA VAL A 42 11.41 21.34 -6.68
C VAL A 42 11.41 22.07 -8.03
N GLY A 43 10.86 21.44 -9.07
CA GLY A 43 10.84 21.96 -10.44
C GLY A 43 12.03 21.52 -11.30
N ALA A 44 13.05 20.85 -10.73
CA ALA A 44 14.07 20.19 -11.52
C ALA A 44 13.52 18.90 -12.19
N PRO A 45 13.96 18.53 -13.41
CA PRO A 45 13.46 17.36 -14.11
C PRO A 45 13.56 16.05 -13.30
N ILE A 46 14.61 15.90 -12.50
CA ILE A 46 14.81 14.71 -11.65
C ILE A 46 13.76 14.61 -10.53
N PHE A 47 13.36 15.73 -9.95
CA PHE A 47 12.32 15.76 -8.92
C PHE A 47 10.94 15.51 -9.52
N THR A 48 10.67 16.07 -10.72
CA THR A 48 9.44 15.77 -11.45
C THR A 48 9.33 14.28 -11.76
N LEU A 49 10.42 13.63 -12.20
CA LEU A 49 10.43 12.20 -12.43
C LEU A 49 10.12 11.39 -11.16
N LEU A 50 10.64 11.81 -10.00
CA LEU A 50 10.31 11.20 -8.71
C LEU A 50 8.83 11.37 -8.36
N GLN A 51 8.28 12.57 -8.56
CA GLN A 51 6.85 12.84 -8.32
C GLN A 51 5.95 12.00 -9.24
N ASP A 52 6.31 11.86 -10.51
CA ASP A 52 5.58 11.04 -11.48
C ASP A 52 5.64 9.56 -11.10
N ALA A 53 6.81 9.06 -10.69
CA ALA A 53 6.95 7.69 -10.21
C ALA A 53 6.04 7.42 -8.99
N TRP A 54 6.00 8.36 -8.05
CA TRP A 54 5.13 8.30 -6.88
C TRP A 54 3.64 8.30 -7.27
N ALA A 55 3.23 9.16 -8.20
CA ALA A 55 1.86 9.19 -8.69
C ALA A 55 1.46 7.87 -9.38
N VAL A 56 2.37 7.24 -10.12
CA VAL A 56 2.15 5.92 -10.75
C VAL A 56 1.95 4.82 -9.70
N VAL A 57 2.79 4.78 -8.66
CA VAL A 57 2.61 3.87 -7.52
C VAL A 57 1.23 4.09 -6.88
N GLY A 58 0.86 5.36 -6.68
CA GLY A 58 -0.47 5.76 -6.25
C GLY A 58 -1.61 5.19 -7.07
N LEU A 59 -1.54 5.34 -8.38
CA LEU A 59 -2.54 4.82 -9.32
C LEU A 59 -2.64 3.30 -9.26
N GLN A 60 -1.51 2.60 -9.12
CA GLN A 60 -1.48 1.16 -8.91
C GLN A 60 -2.20 0.76 -7.63
N LEU A 61 -1.86 1.39 -6.50
CA LEU A 61 -2.53 1.16 -5.21
C LEU A 61 -4.03 1.44 -5.35
N GLY A 62 -4.42 2.58 -5.89
CA GLY A 62 -5.81 2.97 -6.11
C GLY A 62 -6.58 1.96 -6.95
N ALA A 63 -5.98 1.44 -8.01
CA ALA A 63 -6.59 0.41 -8.85
C ALA A 63 -6.83 -0.90 -8.07
N ILE A 64 -5.83 -1.38 -7.33
CA ILE A 64 -5.97 -2.56 -6.45
C ILE A 64 -7.05 -2.29 -5.40
N GLY A 65 -7.07 -1.09 -4.82
CA GLY A 65 -8.03 -0.67 -3.81
C GLY A 65 -9.47 -0.67 -4.32
N ALA A 66 -9.70 -0.14 -5.53
CA ALA A 66 -11.00 -0.17 -6.19
C ALA A 66 -11.48 -1.61 -6.43
N VAL A 67 -10.59 -2.50 -6.90
CA VAL A 67 -10.89 -3.92 -7.09
C VAL A 67 -11.16 -4.62 -5.74
N ALA A 68 -10.44 -4.28 -4.68
CA ALA A 68 -10.66 -4.80 -3.34
C ALA A 68 -12.03 -4.39 -2.78
N LEU A 69 -12.38 -3.10 -2.87
CA LEU A 69 -13.71 -2.59 -2.51
C LEU A 69 -14.81 -3.29 -3.31
N TRP A 70 -14.56 -3.53 -4.60
CA TRP A 70 -15.51 -4.25 -5.43
C TRP A 70 -15.69 -5.71 -4.98
N GLY A 71 -14.56 -6.39 -4.76
CA GLY A 71 -14.48 -7.78 -4.32
C GLY A 71 -15.04 -8.02 -2.93
N ALA A 72 -15.17 -6.99 -2.09
CA ALA A 72 -15.82 -7.10 -0.78
C ALA A 72 -17.29 -7.56 -0.85
N ARG A 73 -17.95 -7.42 -2.02
CA ARG A 73 -19.31 -7.94 -2.26
C ARG A 73 -19.35 -9.47 -2.35
N ASP A 74 -18.29 -10.08 -2.87
CA ASP A 74 -18.13 -11.53 -2.96
C ASP A 74 -16.64 -11.93 -2.71
N PRO A 75 -16.22 -12.01 -1.44
CA PRO A 75 -14.82 -12.27 -1.10
C PRO A 75 -14.31 -13.62 -1.58
N GLY A 76 -15.20 -14.59 -1.82
CA GLY A 76 -14.83 -15.93 -2.31
C GLY A 76 -14.34 -15.87 -3.75
N ARG A 77 -15.10 -15.20 -4.62
CA ARG A 77 -14.75 -14.99 -6.04
C ARG A 77 -13.51 -14.12 -6.21
N TYR A 78 -13.29 -13.15 -5.32
CA TYR A 78 -12.17 -12.21 -5.38
C TYR A 78 -10.99 -12.60 -4.47
N ARG A 79 -10.92 -13.86 -4.03
CA ARG A 79 -9.86 -14.34 -3.10
C ARG A 79 -8.43 -14.08 -3.58
N ALA A 80 -8.22 -13.99 -4.90
CA ALA A 80 -6.91 -13.74 -5.50
C ALA A 80 -6.40 -12.30 -5.29
N VAL A 81 -7.27 -11.35 -4.94
CA VAL A 81 -6.87 -9.98 -4.61
C VAL A 81 -6.02 -9.95 -3.34
N ILE A 82 -6.26 -10.84 -2.38
CA ILE A 82 -5.54 -10.86 -1.10
C ILE A 82 -4.04 -11.17 -1.27
N PRO A 83 -3.60 -12.22 -1.99
CA PRO A 83 -2.17 -12.43 -2.23
C PRO A 83 -1.53 -11.31 -3.08
N VAL A 84 -2.28 -10.65 -3.97
CA VAL A 84 -1.78 -9.46 -4.69
C VAL A 84 -1.50 -8.31 -3.73
N VAL A 85 -2.41 -8.04 -2.79
CA VAL A 85 -2.20 -7.05 -1.72
C VAL A 85 -0.97 -7.42 -0.90
N ILE A 86 -0.85 -8.68 -0.45
CA ILE A 86 0.32 -9.11 0.34
C ILE A 86 1.62 -8.88 -0.43
N ALA A 87 1.69 -9.22 -1.71
CA ALA A 87 2.87 -8.98 -2.53
C ALA A 87 3.18 -7.48 -2.67
N THR A 88 2.15 -6.66 -2.84
CA THR A 88 2.26 -5.19 -2.91
C THR A 88 2.85 -4.65 -1.61
N GLU A 89 2.29 -5.02 -0.45
CA GLU A 89 2.79 -4.59 0.86
C GLU A 89 4.22 -5.05 1.15
N VAL A 90 4.63 -6.22 0.62
CA VAL A 90 6.03 -6.67 0.74
C VAL A 90 6.95 -5.77 -0.08
N VAL A 91 6.58 -5.45 -1.32
CA VAL A 91 7.39 -4.60 -2.20
C VAL A 91 7.48 -3.18 -1.63
N ASP A 92 6.37 -2.62 -1.17
CA ASP A 92 6.34 -1.29 -0.56
C ASP A 92 7.11 -1.26 0.77
N GLY A 93 6.99 -2.30 1.61
CA GLY A 93 7.82 -2.43 2.81
C GLY A 93 9.32 -2.54 2.52
N LEU A 94 9.72 -3.18 1.41
CA LEU A 94 11.12 -3.21 0.97
C LEU A 94 11.58 -1.83 0.50
N TRP A 95 10.70 -1.06 -0.16
CA TRP A 95 10.96 0.32 -0.55
C TRP A 95 11.21 1.21 0.69
N ASP A 96 10.39 1.09 1.73
CA ASP A 96 10.56 1.83 2.98
C ASP A 96 11.87 1.47 3.68
N PHE A 97 12.17 0.17 3.78
CA PHE A 97 13.44 -0.28 4.32
C PHE A 97 14.63 0.31 3.54
N TYR A 98 14.54 0.30 2.21
CA TYR A 98 15.55 0.90 1.37
C TYR A 98 15.68 2.42 1.62
N SER A 99 14.55 3.10 1.78
CA SER A 99 14.49 4.55 1.97
C SER A 99 15.14 4.99 3.28
N ILE A 100 14.91 4.25 4.37
CA ILE A 100 15.56 4.45 5.67
C ILE A 100 17.08 4.27 5.57
N VAL A 101 17.53 3.18 4.95
CA VAL A 101 18.94 2.78 5.02
C VAL A 101 19.81 3.54 4.00
N TRP A 102 19.27 3.86 2.82
CA TRP A 102 20.05 4.42 1.71
C TRP A 102 19.58 5.77 1.17
N SER A 103 18.37 6.24 1.52
CA SER A 103 17.80 7.45 0.88
C SER A 103 17.53 8.61 1.84
N HIS A 104 18.08 8.57 3.07
CA HIS A 104 17.93 9.64 4.08
C HIS A 104 16.48 9.89 4.54
N GLU A 105 15.60 8.90 4.43
CA GLU A 105 14.27 9.01 5.02
C GLU A 105 14.36 9.14 6.55
N ALA A 106 13.49 9.95 7.12
CA ALA A 106 13.35 10.10 8.55
C ALA A 106 13.02 8.75 9.18
N LEU A 107 13.92 8.25 10.05
CA LEU A 107 13.81 6.93 10.65
C LEU A 107 12.45 6.67 11.29
N TRP A 108 11.87 7.65 11.99
CA TRP A 108 10.56 7.48 12.63
C TRP A 108 9.45 7.25 11.61
N PHE A 109 9.52 7.92 10.45
CA PHE A 109 8.51 7.81 9.40
C PHE A 109 8.56 6.42 8.78
N GLY A 110 9.75 6.01 8.33
CA GLY A 110 9.96 4.69 7.75
C GLY A 110 9.65 3.53 8.71
N LEU A 111 9.95 3.67 10.01
CA LEU A 111 9.55 2.65 11.00
C LEU A 111 8.03 2.56 11.17
N VAL A 112 7.32 3.68 11.15
CA VAL A 112 5.85 3.69 11.23
C VAL A 112 5.24 3.00 10.01
N THR A 113 5.71 3.31 8.81
CA THR A 113 5.20 2.72 7.57
C THR A 113 5.54 1.23 7.46
N LEU A 114 6.76 0.82 7.85
CA LEU A 114 7.12 -0.61 7.96
C LEU A 114 6.17 -1.39 8.88
N VAL A 115 5.82 -0.83 10.04
CA VAL A 115 4.84 -1.47 10.94
C VAL A 115 3.48 -1.61 10.27
N ILE A 116 3.03 -0.59 9.54
CA ILE A 116 1.77 -0.64 8.78
C ILE A 116 1.80 -1.79 7.76
N HIS A 117 2.89 -1.94 7.00
CA HIS A 117 3.05 -3.04 6.05
C HIS A 117 2.98 -4.41 6.73
N VAL A 118 3.68 -4.61 7.85
CA VAL A 118 3.63 -5.86 8.61
C VAL A 118 2.21 -6.19 9.08
N LEU A 119 1.45 -5.18 9.54
CA LEU A 119 0.06 -5.36 9.97
C LEU A 119 -0.85 -5.77 8.80
N TRP A 120 -0.72 -5.14 7.63
CA TRP A 120 -1.49 -5.51 6.45
C TRP A 120 -1.15 -6.91 5.94
N ILE A 121 0.13 -7.26 5.87
CA ILE A 121 0.59 -8.60 5.49
C ILE A 121 0.01 -9.64 6.45
N GLY A 122 0.14 -9.41 7.77
CA GLY A 122 -0.37 -10.31 8.79
C GLY A 122 -1.88 -10.53 8.70
N TRP A 123 -2.65 -9.45 8.56
CA TRP A 123 -4.11 -9.54 8.40
C TRP A 123 -4.49 -10.20 7.08
N GLY A 124 -3.81 -9.87 5.98
CA GLY A 124 -4.01 -10.48 4.67
C GLY A 124 -3.80 -12.00 4.70
N LEU A 125 -2.70 -12.46 5.29
CA LEU A 125 -2.43 -13.90 5.47
C LEU A 125 -3.54 -14.58 6.29
N HIS A 126 -3.99 -13.95 7.38
CA HIS A 126 -5.07 -14.48 8.21
C HIS A 126 -6.40 -14.56 7.43
N ALA A 127 -6.75 -13.50 6.68
CA ALA A 127 -7.94 -13.45 5.84
C ALA A 127 -7.92 -14.49 4.71
N TRP A 128 -6.77 -14.67 4.07
CA TRP A 128 -6.61 -15.61 2.95
C TRP A 128 -6.73 -17.07 3.41
N ARG A 129 -6.06 -17.43 4.50
CA ARG A 129 -6.15 -18.79 5.10
C ARG A 129 -7.59 -19.14 5.48
N ALA A 130 -8.34 -18.17 6.01
CA ALA A 130 -9.75 -18.36 6.37
C ALA A 130 -10.67 -18.60 5.16
N LEU A 131 -10.32 -18.10 3.97
CA LEU A 131 -11.04 -18.39 2.73
C LEU A 131 -10.65 -19.74 2.13
N ALA A 132 -9.35 -20.06 2.09
CA ALA A 132 -8.85 -21.32 1.53
C ALA A 132 -9.39 -22.55 2.29
N SER A 133 -9.37 -22.49 3.63
CA SER A 133 -9.90 -23.56 4.50
C SER A 133 -11.40 -23.80 4.36
N LYS A 134 -12.18 -22.79 3.95
CA LYS A 134 -13.61 -22.98 3.64
C LYS A 134 -13.84 -23.61 2.27
N SER A 135 -13.07 -23.22 1.26
CA SER A 135 -13.14 -23.78 -0.09
C SER A 135 -12.90 -25.31 -0.12
N LEU A 136 -12.04 -25.81 0.78
CA LEU A 136 -11.72 -27.24 0.89
C LEU A 136 -12.80 -28.08 1.60
N ARG A 137 -13.72 -27.46 2.36
CA ARG A 137 -14.81 -28.18 3.05
C ARG A 137 -16.10 -28.26 2.24
N THR A 138 -16.16 -27.56 1.12
CA THR A 138 -17.32 -27.49 0.22
C THR A 138 -17.13 -28.31 -1.06
N LEU A 139 -16.00 -29.01 -1.20
CA LEU A 139 -15.69 -30.01 -2.21
C LEU A 139 -15.83 -31.39 -1.56
#